data_AF-A0A1Y5FBZ1-F1
#
_entry.id   AF-A0A1Y5FBZ1-F1
#
_cell.length_a   1.000
_cell.length_b   1.000
_cell.length_c   1.000
_cell.angle_alpha   90.00
_cell.angle_beta   90.00
_cell.angle_gamma   90.00
#
_symmetry.space_group_name_H-M   'P 1'
#
loop_
_entity.id
_entity.type
_entity.pdbx_description
1 polymer ?
#
loop_
_entity_poly.entity_id
_entity_poly.type
_entity_poly.pdbx_seq_one_letter_code
_entity_poly.pdbx_strand_id
1 'polypeptide(L)'
;MNKTLLLLSLLLLASCAGKRDDLGTNFNFSSAHVLAKGDRKVYLDDSNQDLDLASIHDDFDLDRIPDLFDDDIDNDGILNYADKYPYDQEKENEDIDTDGIPDFIDFEVMGDYKKGYVKAHKVLQERLFKERNVLIISVDRVLKTSEIDALNKEFFTGTLSSFKKLPRLKIIYKSPENLYDTKFAEYNKYWKTIVLYQNSYFEKDQFNFNNSLVHEVFHSIQKSHKELYQDFITTVGWKKERKGFTYLGKFYSNYDMRNDPDVLVEEITSNNFPSDYSKLGPEEMFAECATAFNFLRESDTKTHLFDEDKYNHIKNFKESESYRFFEEYFSNL
;
A
#
# COMPACT_ATOMS: atom_id res chain seq x y z
N MET A 1 -16.52 -5.24 -40.59
CA MET A 1 -17.02 -4.20 -39.68
C MET A 1 -16.99 -4.75 -38.27
N ASN A 2 -16.19 -4.06 -37.43
CA ASN A 2 -16.01 -4.14 -35.98
C ASN A 2 -15.49 -5.44 -35.34
N LYS A 3 -14.15 -5.52 -35.32
CA LYS A 3 -13.35 -6.10 -34.23
C LYS A 3 -13.28 -5.07 -33.09
N THR A 4 -14.03 -5.25 -32.02
CA THR A 4 -13.87 -4.49 -30.76
C THR A 4 -14.45 -5.31 -29.62
N LEU A 5 -13.71 -6.32 -29.14
CA LEU A 5 -13.98 -6.99 -27.86
C LEU A 5 -12.76 -7.85 -27.51
N LEU A 6 -11.66 -7.19 -27.15
CA LEU A 6 -10.47 -7.88 -26.64
C LEU A 6 -9.67 -6.94 -25.74
N LEU A 7 -10.28 -6.50 -24.64
CA LEU A 7 -9.62 -5.80 -23.53
C LEU A 7 -10.67 -5.66 -22.42
N LEU A 8 -10.76 -6.66 -21.52
CA LEU A 8 -11.28 -6.52 -20.14
C LEU A 8 -11.35 -7.85 -19.33
N SER A 9 -10.55 -8.88 -19.63
CA SER A 9 -10.66 -10.18 -18.90
C SER A 9 -9.38 -10.70 -18.27
N LEU A 10 -8.39 -9.86 -17.99
CA LEU A 10 -7.18 -10.25 -17.26
C LEU A 10 -6.87 -9.33 -16.05
N LEU A 11 -7.90 -8.96 -15.29
CA LEU A 11 -7.76 -8.11 -14.09
C LEU A 11 -8.55 -8.65 -12.89
N LEU A 12 -8.66 -9.99 -12.82
CA LEU A 12 -9.38 -10.69 -11.75
C LEU A 12 -8.62 -11.97 -11.35
N LEU A 13 -7.42 -11.81 -10.81
CA LEU A 13 -6.84 -12.81 -9.90
C LEU A 13 -6.24 -12.08 -8.69
N ALA A 14 -6.59 -12.59 -7.51
CA ALA A 14 -6.26 -12.12 -6.17
C ALA A 14 -7.07 -10.92 -5.62
N SER A 15 -8.40 -10.96 -5.80
CA SER A 15 -9.27 -10.62 -4.66
C SER A 15 -9.84 -11.91 -4.08
N CYS A 16 -10.03 -11.92 -2.76
CA CYS A 16 -10.58 -12.97 -1.91
C CYS A 16 -9.59 -14.01 -1.35
N ALA A 17 -9.33 -13.83 -0.05
CA ALA A 17 -9.20 -14.92 0.88
C ALA A 17 -10.20 -16.06 0.58
N GLY A 18 -9.68 -17.28 0.58
CA GLY A 18 -10.41 -18.52 0.81
C GLY A 18 -11.64 -18.76 -0.05
N LYS A 19 -11.47 -19.34 -1.23
CA LYS A 19 -12.45 -20.29 -1.75
C LYS A 19 -11.76 -21.47 -2.43
N ARG A 20 -12.42 -22.61 -2.26
CA ARG A 20 -11.99 -23.97 -2.60
C ARG A 20 -11.96 -24.16 -4.12
N ASP A 21 -10.91 -24.82 -4.58
CA ASP A 21 -10.85 -25.38 -5.93
C ASP A 21 -10.97 -26.90 -5.84
N ASP A 22 -11.71 -27.51 -6.76
CA ASP A 22 -12.24 -28.89 -6.76
C ASP A 22 -11.19 -30.02 -6.97
N LEU A 23 -9.97 -29.88 -6.44
CA LEU A 23 -8.92 -30.91 -6.52
C LEU A 23 -8.35 -31.38 -5.18
N GLY A 24 -9.00 -31.06 -4.05
CA GLY A 24 -8.78 -31.77 -2.78
C GLY A 24 -7.38 -31.65 -2.15
N THR A 25 -6.47 -30.84 -2.69
CA THR A 25 -5.19 -30.51 -2.07
C THR A 25 -5.27 -29.12 -1.44
N ASN A 26 -5.43 -29.08 -0.11
CA ASN A 26 -5.29 -27.86 0.68
C ASN A 26 -3.84 -27.37 0.62
N PHE A 27 -3.49 -26.52 -0.33
CA PHE A 27 -2.31 -25.68 -0.20
C PHE A 27 -2.73 -24.33 0.37
N ASN A 28 -2.36 -24.09 1.61
CA ASN A 28 -2.60 -22.83 2.30
C ASN A 28 -1.45 -21.89 1.92
N PHE A 29 -1.64 -21.08 0.88
CA PHE A 29 -0.58 -20.26 0.27
C PHE A 29 -0.27 -18.94 1.00
N SER A 30 -0.73 -18.75 2.23
CA SER A 30 -0.68 -17.44 2.91
C SER A 30 0.71 -16.97 3.35
N SER A 31 1.73 -17.84 3.30
CA SER A 31 3.03 -17.51 3.91
C SER A 31 4.21 -18.17 3.20
N ALA A 32 4.27 -18.07 1.87
CA ALA A 32 5.51 -18.35 1.17
C ALA A 32 6.63 -17.36 1.59
N HIS A 33 7.77 -17.86 2.06
CA HIS A 33 8.92 -17.04 2.45
C HIS A 33 10.08 -17.25 1.48
N VAL A 34 10.71 -16.15 1.03
CA VAL A 34 11.88 -16.18 0.15
C VAL A 34 13.16 -16.18 0.99
N LEU A 35 13.98 -17.22 0.85
CA LEU A 35 15.33 -17.29 1.40
C LEU A 35 16.37 -17.25 0.28
N ALA A 36 17.44 -16.50 0.47
CA ALA A 36 18.63 -16.59 -0.38
C ALA A 36 19.48 -17.78 0.09
N LYS A 37 19.66 -18.78 -0.78
CA LYS A 37 20.57 -19.90 -0.55
C LYS A 37 21.59 -19.95 -1.70
N GLY A 38 22.72 -19.27 -1.51
CA GLY A 38 23.66 -18.98 -2.60
C GLY A 38 23.01 -18.04 -3.62
N ASP A 39 23.24 -18.27 -4.92
CA ASP A 39 22.65 -17.49 -6.03
C ASP A 39 21.19 -17.88 -6.36
N ARG A 40 20.54 -18.67 -5.50
CA ARG A 40 19.15 -19.14 -5.71
C ARG A 40 18.23 -18.59 -4.64
N LYS A 41 17.12 -17.96 -5.06
CA LYS A 41 15.95 -17.71 -4.21
C LYS A 41 15.19 -19.02 -4.05
N VAL A 42 14.92 -19.41 -2.82
CA VAL A 42 14.15 -20.59 -2.45
C VAL A 42 12.85 -20.11 -1.82
N TYR A 43 11.72 -20.57 -2.36
CA TYR A 43 10.40 -20.28 -1.83
C TYR A 43 9.98 -21.45 -0.95
N LEU A 44 9.73 -21.15 0.32
CA LEU A 44 9.32 -22.13 1.30
C LEU A 44 7.84 -21.97 1.62
N ASP A 45 7.11 -23.07 1.73
CA ASP A 45 5.77 -23.07 2.30
C ASP A 45 5.80 -22.85 3.83
N ASP A 46 4.63 -22.82 4.45
CA ASP A 46 4.47 -22.67 5.92
C ASP A 46 5.13 -23.79 6.73
N SER A 47 5.50 -24.90 6.09
CA SER A 47 6.19 -26.06 6.68
C SER A 47 7.71 -26.05 6.47
N ASN A 48 8.27 -24.99 5.87
CA ASN A 48 9.67 -24.88 5.45
C ASN A 48 10.12 -25.95 4.43
N GLN A 49 9.20 -26.47 3.63
CA GLN A 49 9.56 -27.33 2.50
C GLN A 49 9.90 -26.48 1.27
N ASP A 50 10.96 -26.88 0.57
CA ASP A 50 11.37 -26.31 -0.71
C ASP A 50 10.22 -26.55 -1.70
N LEU A 51 9.55 -25.48 -2.10
CA LEU A 51 8.59 -25.56 -3.20
C LEU A 51 9.41 -25.90 -4.44
N ASP A 52 9.20 -27.07 -5.02
CA ASP A 52 9.75 -27.39 -6.33
C ASP A 52 9.05 -26.50 -7.37
N LEU A 53 9.55 -25.27 -7.52
CA LEU A 53 8.97 -24.21 -8.35
C LEU A 53 8.75 -24.67 -9.79
N ALA A 54 9.62 -25.57 -10.28
CA ALA A 54 9.52 -26.17 -11.60
C ALA A 54 8.27 -27.06 -11.79
N SER A 55 7.59 -27.41 -10.69
CA SER A 55 6.41 -28.29 -10.71
C SER A 55 5.08 -27.57 -10.55
N ILE A 56 5.06 -26.26 -10.25
CA ILE A 56 3.80 -25.58 -9.82
C ILE A 56 3.53 -24.24 -10.54
N HIS A 57 4.50 -23.54 -11.14
CA HIS A 57 4.23 -22.22 -11.72
C HIS A 57 5.04 -21.92 -12.99
N ASP A 58 4.42 -21.20 -13.93
CA ASP A 58 5.09 -20.60 -15.08
C ASP A 58 6.16 -19.59 -14.59
N ASP A 59 7.25 -19.49 -15.34
CA ASP A 59 8.43 -18.64 -15.12
C ASP A 59 8.90 -18.23 -16.51
N PHE A 60 8.27 -17.19 -17.07
CA PHE A 60 8.30 -16.86 -18.49
C PHE A 60 9.68 -16.35 -18.93
N ASP A 61 10.32 -15.50 -18.13
CA ASP A 61 11.64 -14.95 -18.40
C ASP A 61 12.81 -15.82 -17.88
N LEU A 62 12.50 -16.87 -17.10
CA LEU A 62 13.46 -17.82 -16.53
C LEU A 62 14.43 -17.19 -15.51
N ASP A 63 14.05 -16.12 -14.82
CA ASP A 63 14.88 -15.47 -13.80
C ASP A 63 14.83 -16.17 -12.43
N ARG A 64 14.00 -17.22 -12.32
CA ARG A 64 13.73 -18.05 -11.12
C ARG A 64 12.76 -17.40 -10.12
N ILE A 65 12.04 -16.37 -10.52
CA ILE A 65 10.86 -15.85 -9.85
C ILE A 65 9.66 -16.38 -10.65
N PRO A 66 8.78 -17.20 -10.05
CA PRO A 66 7.58 -17.62 -10.76
C PRO A 66 6.71 -16.42 -11.14
N ASP A 67 6.05 -16.45 -12.30
CA ASP A 67 5.23 -15.34 -12.85
C ASP A 67 4.23 -14.78 -11.82
N LEU A 68 3.69 -15.66 -10.96
CA LEU A 68 2.76 -15.29 -9.89
C LEU A 68 3.36 -14.32 -8.85
N PHE A 69 4.68 -14.35 -8.68
CA PHE A 69 5.45 -13.54 -7.74
C PHE A 69 6.41 -12.58 -8.46
N ASP A 70 6.36 -12.55 -9.79
CA ASP A 70 7.15 -11.64 -10.59
C ASP A 70 6.38 -10.33 -10.82
N ASP A 71 7.06 -9.22 -10.58
CA ASP A 71 6.52 -7.90 -10.84
C ASP A 71 6.79 -7.45 -12.30
N ASP A 72 7.62 -8.18 -13.06
CA ASP A 72 8.10 -7.93 -14.43
C ASP A 72 8.35 -9.29 -15.14
N ILE A 73 7.28 -9.93 -15.59
CA ILE A 73 7.23 -11.34 -16.02
C ILE A 73 8.11 -11.64 -17.23
N ASP A 74 8.36 -10.66 -18.10
CA ASP A 74 9.15 -10.84 -19.31
C ASP A 74 10.50 -10.09 -19.29
N ASN A 75 10.83 -9.45 -18.17
CA ASN A 75 12.11 -8.80 -17.90
C ASN A 75 12.46 -7.71 -18.92
N ASP A 76 11.47 -6.98 -19.38
CA ASP A 76 11.66 -5.82 -20.27
C ASP A 76 11.97 -4.53 -19.46
N GLY A 77 11.83 -4.59 -18.13
CA GLY A 77 12.08 -3.48 -17.21
C GLY A 77 10.84 -2.65 -16.88
N ILE A 78 9.67 -3.01 -17.41
CA ILE A 78 8.37 -2.40 -17.16
C ILE A 78 7.54 -3.33 -16.26
N LEU A 79 7.04 -2.78 -15.16
CA LEU A 79 6.21 -3.59 -14.25
C LEU A 79 4.95 -4.08 -14.96
N ASN A 80 4.53 -5.33 -14.70
CA ASN A 80 3.39 -5.99 -15.36
C ASN A 80 2.10 -5.14 -15.45
N TYR A 81 1.83 -4.31 -14.45
CA TYR A 81 0.64 -3.44 -14.42
C TYR A 81 0.79 -2.14 -15.23
N ALA A 82 2.03 -1.72 -15.47
CA ALA A 82 2.40 -0.61 -16.33
C ALA A 82 2.87 -1.11 -17.71
N ASP A 83 2.76 -2.42 -17.99
CA ASP A 83 3.06 -3.02 -19.27
C ASP A 83 1.79 -3.48 -20.03
N LYS A 84 1.72 -3.12 -21.31
CA LYS A 84 0.68 -3.54 -22.24
C LYS A 84 0.91 -4.97 -22.73
N TYR A 85 2.13 -5.48 -22.65
CA TYR A 85 2.54 -6.78 -23.18
C TYR A 85 3.36 -7.63 -22.19
N PRO A 86 2.86 -7.93 -20.97
CA PRO A 86 3.63 -8.52 -19.85
C PRO A 86 4.12 -9.97 -20.04
N TYR A 87 4.07 -10.49 -21.25
CA TYR A 87 4.54 -11.82 -21.64
C TYR A 87 5.19 -11.75 -23.03
N ASP A 88 5.74 -10.61 -23.43
CA ASP A 88 6.31 -10.39 -24.76
C ASP A 88 7.37 -9.29 -24.72
N GLN A 89 8.57 -9.67 -24.24
CA GLN A 89 9.75 -8.82 -24.08
C GLN A 89 10.16 -8.06 -25.36
N GLU A 90 9.77 -8.52 -26.55
CA GLU A 90 10.10 -7.82 -27.81
C GLU A 90 9.15 -6.66 -28.14
N LYS A 91 8.03 -6.53 -27.41
CA LYS A 91 7.07 -5.46 -27.62
C LYS A 91 7.20 -4.37 -26.57
N GLU A 92 7.60 -3.20 -27.02
CA GLU A 92 7.63 -2.02 -26.17
C GLU A 92 6.26 -1.36 -26.06
N ASN A 93 6.03 -0.72 -24.91
CA ASN A 93 4.95 0.24 -24.74
C ASN A 93 5.07 1.43 -25.69
N GLU A 94 3.94 1.88 -26.21
CA GLU A 94 3.87 3.15 -26.95
C GLU A 94 3.98 4.32 -25.95
N ASP A 95 4.83 5.31 -26.24
CA ASP A 95 4.95 6.61 -25.55
C ASP A 95 5.21 7.68 -26.62
N ILE A 96 4.15 8.11 -27.30
CA ILE A 96 4.27 8.89 -28.54
C ILE A 96 4.67 10.36 -28.27
N ASP A 97 4.37 10.90 -27.10
CA ASP A 97 4.76 12.26 -26.71
C ASP A 97 6.01 12.31 -25.81
N THR A 98 6.61 11.16 -25.53
CA THR A 98 7.95 10.97 -24.95
C THR A 98 8.09 11.53 -23.54
N ASP A 99 7.01 11.51 -22.76
CA ASP A 99 7.00 12.05 -21.40
C ASP A 99 7.44 11.02 -20.33
N GLY A 100 7.60 9.76 -20.74
CA GLY A 100 8.02 8.62 -19.95
C GLY A 100 6.88 7.80 -19.35
N ILE A 101 5.62 8.18 -19.60
CA ILE A 101 4.42 7.45 -19.18
C ILE A 101 3.84 6.72 -20.40
N PRO A 102 3.66 5.40 -20.35
CA PRO A 102 3.06 4.65 -21.46
C PRO A 102 1.68 5.18 -21.86
N ASP A 103 1.46 5.34 -23.17
CA ASP A 103 0.25 5.87 -23.82
C ASP A 103 -1.02 5.18 -23.33
N PHE A 104 -0.97 3.93 -22.88
CA PHE A 104 -2.16 3.21 -22.42
C PHE A 104 -2.59 3.59 -20.99
N ILE A 105 -1.67 4.07 -20.14
CA ILE A 105 -1.96 4.59 -18.80
C ILE A 105 -1.88 6.11 -18.69
N ASP A 106 -1.34 6.81 -19.68
CA ASP A 106 -1.29 8.27 -19.68
C ASP A 106 -2.71 8.88 -19.71
N PHE A 107 -2.92 9.98 -19.02
CA PHE A 107 -4.17 10.74 -19.01
C PHE A 107 -4.28 11.74 -20.18
N GLU A 108 -3.17 12.09 -20.82
CA GLU A 108 -3.10 12.92 -22.03
C GLU A 108 -2.13 12.29 -23.01
N VAL A 109 -2.46 12.23 -24.30
CA VAL A 109 -1.51 11.78 -25.33
C VAL A 109 -1.50 12.81 -26.44
N MET A 110 -0.32 13.36 -26.78
CA MET A 110 -0.14 14.37 -27.84
C MET A 110 -1.01 15.63 -27.74
N GLY A 111 -1.30 16.15 -26.55
CA GLY A 111 -2.18 17.31 -26.38
C GLY A 111 -3.63 16.96 -26.13
N ASP A 112 -4.04 15.71 -26.33
CA ASP A 112 -5.42 15.26 -26.25
C ASP A 112 -5.67 14.44 -24.98
N TYR A 113 -6.49 14.99 -24.07
CA TYR A 113 -6.90 14.27 -22.87
C TYR A 113 -7.74 13.04 -23.22
N LYS A 114 -7.44 11.91 -22.59
CA LYS A 114 -8.32 10.74 -22.62
C LYS A 114 -9.69 11.08 -22.03
N LYS A 115 -10.71 10.34 -22.47
CA LYS A 115 -12.11 10.60 -22.09
C LYS A 115 -12.28 10.69 -20.57
N GLY A 116 -12.72 11.86 -20.11
CA GLY A 116 -13.02 12.13 -18.70
C GLY A 116 -11.85 12.71 -17.92
N TYR A 117 -10.63 12.66 -18.44
CA TYR A 117 -9.47 13.31 -17.83
C TYR A 117 -9.39 14.79 -18.21
N VAL A 118 -8.74 15.56 -17.35
CA VAL A 118 -8.44 16.97 -17.56
C VAL A 118 -6.99 17.26 -17.15
N LYS A 119 -6.54 18.49 -17.42
CA LYS A 119 -5.19 18.97 -17.07
C LYS A 119 -4.74 18.61 -15.65
N ALA A 120 -5.64 18.70 -14.68
CA ALA A 120 -5.31 18.43 -13.28
C ALA A 120 -4.87 16.97 -13.04
N HIS A 121 -5.48 16.00 -13.74
CA HIS A 121 -5.08 14.60 -13.67
C HIS A 121 -3.67 14.41 -14.22
N LYS A 122 -3.43 14.93 -15.42
CA LYS A 122 -2.14 14.84 -16.10
C LYS A 122 -1.02 15.43 -15.25
N VAL A 123 -1.21 16.64 -14.75
CA VAL A 123 -0.25 17.32 -13.86
C VAL A 123 0.04 16.48 -12.61
N LEU A 124 -0.97 15.87 -11.99
CA LEU A 124 -0.76 15.00 -10.82
C LEU A 124 0.05 13.74 -11.19
N GLN A 125 -0.29 13.06 -12.28
CA GLN A 125 0.38 11.83 -12.71
C GLN A 125 1.85 12.09 -13.04
N GLU A 126 2.14 13.09 -13.88
CA GLU A 126 3.51 13.48 -14.23
C GLU A 126 4.32 13.81 -12.97
N ARG A 127 3.71 14.53 -12.02
CA ARG A 127 4.42 14.97 -10.82
C ARG A 127 4.70 13.82 -9.86
N LEU A 128 3.75 12.91 -9.66
CA LEU A 128 3.97 11.69 -8.88
C LEU A 128 5.02 10.79 -9.54
N PHE A 129 4.96 10.64 -10.86
CA PHE A 129 5.91 9.83 -11.59
C PHE A 129 7.33 10.42 -11.49
N LYS A 130 7.50 11.68 -11.89
CA LYS A 130 8.82 12.34 -11.96
C LYS A 130 9.42 12.58 -10.57
N GLU A 131 8.61 12.98 -9.59
CA GLU A 131 9.13 13.34 -8.27
C GLU A 131 9.06 12.23 -7.21
N ARG A 132 8.23 11.19 -7.40
CA ARG A 132 8.06 10.10 -6.41
C ARG A 132 8.27 8.70 -6.99
N ASN A 133 8.38 8.56 -8.32
CA ASN A 133 8.41 7.29 -9.04
C ASN A 133 7.16 6.44 -8.74
N VAL A 134 5.99 7.09 -8.75
CA VAL A 134 4.67 6.48 -8.53
C VAL A 134 3.77 6.80 -9.72
N LEU A 135 3.20 5.77 -10.33
CA LEU A 135 2.21 5.90 -11.41
C LEU A 135 0.79 5.80 -10.85
N ILE A 136 -0.14 6.57 -11.42
CA ILE A 136 -1.57 6.38 -11.18
C ILE A 136 -2.15 5.56 -12.32
N ILE A 137 -2.89 4.50 -12.00
CA ILE A 137 -3.66 3.71 -12.97
C ILE A 137 -5.15 3.86 -12.66
N SER A 138 -5.89 4.47 -13.59
CA SER A 138 -7.27 4.93 -13.38
C SER A 138 -8.19 4.70 -14.60
N VAL A 139 -7.79 3.83 -15.54
CA VAL A 139 -8.42 3.65 -16.87
C VAL A 139 -9.95 3.50 -16.87
N ASP A 140 -10.54 2.76 -15.93
CA ASP A 140 -12.00 2.52 -15.88
C ASP A 140 -12.77 3.54 -15.02
N ARG A 141 -12.06 4.33 -14.22
CA ARG A 141 -12.62 5.23 -13.21
C ARG A 141 -11.72 6.44 -13.04
N VAL A 142 -12.15 7.55 -13.61
CA VAL A 142 -11.49 8.85 -13.48
C VAL A 142 -11.51 9.32 -12.03
N LEU A 143 -10.36 9.77 -11.53
CA LEU A 143 -10.27 10.43 -10.21
C LEU A 143 -11.12 11.70 -10.18
N LYS A 144 -11.88 11.91 -9.11
CA LYS A 144 -12.60 13.16 -8.87
C LYS A 144 -11.62 14.28 -8.54
N THR A 145 -12.02 15.54 -8.76
CA THR A 145 -11.21 16.71 -8.40
C THR A 145 -10.76 16.67 -6.93
N SER A 146 -11.65 16.29 -6.01
CA SER A 146 -11.30 16.15 -4.60
C SER A 146 -10.27 15.06 -4.31
N GLU A 147 -10.24 13.96 -5.09
CA GLU A 147 -9.20 12.93 -4.96
C GLU A 147 -7.86 13.44 -5.47
N ILE A 148 -7.86 14.19 -6.57
CA ILE A 148 -6.67 14.86 -7.12
C ILE A 148 -6.11 15.85 -6.09
N ASP A 149 -6.97 16.66 -5.48
CA ASP A 149 -6.58 17.65 -4.48
C ASP A 149 -6.02 16.97 -3.23
N ALA A 150 -6.65 15.90 -2.75
CA ALA A 150 -6.18 15.10 -1.62
C ALA A 150 -4.80 14.47 -1.89
N LEU A 151 -4.63 13.82 -3.05
CA LEU A 151 -3.35 13.23 -3.44
C LEU A 151 -2.27 14.31 -3.57
N ASN A 152 -2.58 15.44 -4.23
CA ASN A 152 -1.63 16.54 -4.35
C ASN A 152 -1.22 17.09 -2.97
N LYS A 153 -2.21 17.29 -2.10
CA LYS A 153 -1.97 17.78 -0.75
C LYS A 153 -1.03 16.84 -0.01
N GLU A 154 -1.39 15.57 0.16
CA GLU A 154 -0.61 14.67 1.01
C GLU A 154 0.80 14.44 0.48
N PHE A 155 0.97 14.16 -0.82
CA PHE A 155 2.26 13.83 -1.43
C PHE A 155 3.21 15.03 -1.61
N PHE A 156 2.70 16.26 -1.70
CA PHE A 156 3.55 17.42 -2.03
C PHE A 156 3.56 18.53 -0.99
N THR A 157 2.56 18.62 -0.11
CA THR A 157 2.49 19.66 0.94
C THR A 157 2.21 19.12 2.34
N GLY A 158 1.64 17.92 2.45
CA GLY A 158 1.20 17.27 3.68
C GLY A 158 2.29 16.38 4.27
N THR A 159 1.88 15.40 5.08
CA THR A 159 2.83 14.53 5.80
C THR A 159 3.70 13.68 4.88
N LEU A 160 3.19 13.29 3.72
CA LEU A 160 3.96 12.44 2.80
C LEU A 160 5.00 13.24 1.99
N SER A 161 4.93 14.58 2.01
CA SER A 161 5.85 15.45 1.25
C SER A 161 7.32 15.29 1.64
N SER A 162 7.59 14.92 2.89
CA SER A 162 8.94 14.67 3.39
C SER A 162 9.60 13.42 2.77
N PHE A 163 8.81 12.51 2.17
CA PHE A 163 9.29 11.26 1.59
C PHE A 163 9.45 11.35 0.07
N LYS A 164 10.59 11.90 -0.38
CA LYS A 164 10.89 12.04 -1.82
C LYS A 164 11.00 10.71 -2.58
N LYS A 165 11.41 9.64 -1.90
CA LYS A 165 11.55 8.30 -2.51
C LYS A 165 10.62 7.32 -1.81
N LEU A 166 9.78 6.63 -2.58
CA LEU A 166 8.89 5.60 -2.06
C LEU A 166 9.13 4.27 -2.80
N PRO A 167 10.30 3.61 -2.65
CA PRO A 167 10.66 2.46 -3.48
C PRO A 167 9.75 1.24 -3.29
N ARG A 168 8.89 1.26 -2.26
CA ARG A 168 7.89 0.24 -1.94
C ARG A 168 6.47 0.64 -2.33
N LEU A 169 6.27 1.83 -2.90
CA LEU A 169 5.03 2.25 -3.56
C LEU A 169 5.36 2.58 -5.01
N LYS A 170 4.76 1.86 -5.94
CA LYS A 170 4.94 2.04 -7.38
C LYS A 170 3.67 2.51 -8.06
N ILE A 171 2.53 2.06 -7.56
CA ILE A 171 1.25 2.28 -8.23
C ILE A 171 0.21 2.77 -7.22
N ILE A 172 -0.59 3.73 -7.66
CA ILE A 172 -1.87 4.08 -7.06
C ILE A 172 -2.95 3.67 -8.05
N TYR A 173 -3.71 2.63 -7.72
CA TYR A 173 -4.74 2.06 -8.58
C TYR A 173 -6.13 2.50 -8.11
N LYS A 174 -6.97 3.01 -9.03
CA LYS A 174 -8.37 3.34 -8.70
C LYS A 174 -9.28 2.15 -8.97
N SER A 175 -9.79 1.51 -7.90
CA SER A 175 -10.67 0.34 -8.01
C SER A 175 -12.15 0.71 -8.15
N PRO A 176 -12.92 -0.01 -8.98
CA PRO A 176 -14.37 0.16 -9.11
C PRO A 176 -15.17 -0.47 -7.97
N GLU A 177 -14.62 -1.42 -7.22
CA GLU A 177 -15.36 -2.22 -6.24
C GLU A 177 -14.86 -2.01 -4.82
N ASN A 178 -15.78 -1.62 -3.95
CA ASN A 178 -15.64 -1.83 -2.51
C ASN A 178 -16.85 -2.62 -2.02
N LEU A 179 -16.63 -3.86 -1.57
CA LEU A 179 -17.71 -4.69 -1.01
C LEU A 179 -18.22 -4.14 0.33
N TYR A 180 -17.44 -3.26 0.98
CA TYR A 180 -17.74 -2.65 2.27
C TYR A 180 -17.40 -1.15 2.22
N ASP A 181 -18.40 -0.29 2.00
CA ASP A 181 -18.31 1.18 1.78
C ASP A 181 -17.64 2.01 2.92
N THR A 182 -16.81 1.38 3.75
CA THR A 182 -16.06 1.98 4.87
C THR A 182 -14.54 2.07 4.61
N LYS A 183 -13.99 1.29 3.67
CA LYS A 183 -12.56 1.35 3.32
C LYS A 183 -12.29 2.39 2.22
N PHE A 184 -11.23 3.20 2.38
CA PHE A 184 -10.85 4.23 1.40
C PHE A 184 -9.59 3.86 0.60
N ALA A 185 -8.61 3.22 1.26
CA ALA A 185 -7.37 2.79 0.65
C ALA A 185 -6.91 1.43 1.21
N GLU A 186 -6.05 0.72 0.48
CA GLU A 186 -5.34 -0.48 0.96
C GLU A 186 -3.98 -0.60 0.28
N TYR A 187 -2.92 -0.82 1.05
CA TYR A 187 -1.59 -1.11 0.55
C TYR A 187 -1.37 -2.62 0.39
N ASN A 188 -1.07 -3.03 -0.85
CA ASN A 188 -0.58 -4.35 -1.14
C ASN A 188 0.95 -4.34 -1.22
N LYS A 189 1.60 -4.98 -0.24
CA LYS A 189 3.06 -5.06 -0.12
C LYS A 189 3.77 -5.87 -1.21
N TYR A 190 3.08 -6.82 -1.83
CA TYR A 190 3.67 -7.68 -2.87
C TYR A 190 3.74 -6.87 -4.16
N TRP A 191 2.60 -6.35 -4.60
CA TRP A 191 2.49 -5.54 -5.82
C TRP A 191 2.99 -4.09 -5.67
N LYS A 192 3.38 -3.68 -4.45
CA LYS A 192 3.81 -2.30 -4.14
C LYS A 192 2.76 -1.26 -4.56
N THR A 193 1.49 -1.58 -4.34
CA THR A 193 0.35 -0.82 -4.88
C THR A 193 -0.54 -0.33 -3.75
N ILE A 194 -1.03 0.90 -3.85
CA ILE A 194 -2.18 1.36 -3.07
C ILE A 194 -3.42 1.30 -3.95
N VAL A 195 -4.43 0.58 -3.49
CA VAL A 195 -5.75 0.57 -4.10
C VAL A 195 -6.59 1.66 -3.46
N LEU A 196 -7.06 2.62 -4.24
CA LEU A 196 -8.05 3.61 -3.83
C LEU A 196 -9.44 3.09 -4.15
N TYR A 197 -10.28 2.94 -3.13
CA TYR A 197 -11.64 2.45 -3.29
C TYR A 197 -12.60 3.56 -3.69
N GLN A 198 -13.57 3.24 -4.55
CA GLN A 198 -14.72 4.12 -4.72
C GLN A 198 -15.59 4.03 -3.47
N ASN A 199 -15.84 5.18 -2.84
CA ASN A 199 -16.53 5.23 -1.57
C ASN A 199 -17.52 6.42 -1.56
N SER A 200 -18.76 6.18 -1.14
CA SER A 200 -19.82 7.21 -1.12
C SER A 200 -19.64 8.23 0.01
N TYR A 201 -18.92 7.86 1.07
CA TYR A 201 -18.55 8.73 2.19
C TYR A 201 -17.40 9.67 1.86
N PHE A 202 -16.62 9.41 0.81
CA PHE A 202 -15.53 10.31 0.41
C PHE A 202 -16.02 11.74 0.14
N GLU A 203 -17.17 11.87 -0.53
CA GLU A 203 -17.77 13.19 -0.80
C GLU A 203 -18.26 13.88 0.48
N LYS A 204 -18.53 13.11 1.53
CA LYS A 204 -18.99 13.61 2.82
C LYS A 204 -17.82 14.02 3.72
N ASP A 205 -16.69 13.33 3.61
CA ASP A 205 -15.52 13.57 4.46
C ASP A 205 -14.20 13.17 3.77
N GLN A 206 -13.60 14.11 3.03
CA GLN A 206 -12.29 13.91 2.38
C GLN A 206 -11.18 13.64 3.39
N PHE A 207 -11.35 14.10 4.63
CA PHE A 207 -10.34 13.97 5.66
C PHE A 207 -10.08 12.50 6.04
N ASN A 208 -11.11 11.65 6.06
CA ASN A 208 -10.94 10.22 6.32
C ASN A 208 -10.21 9.50 5.20
N PHE A 209 -10.43 9.93 3.96
CA PHE A 209 -9.64 9.43 2.83
C PHE A 209 -8.18 9.84 2.95
N ASN A 210 -7.88 11.09 3.30
CA ASN A 210 -6.50 11.52 3.50
C ASN A 210 -5.83 10.70 4.60
N ASN A 211 -6.48 10.51 5.73
CA ASN A 211 -5.93 9.70 6.82
C ASN A 211 -5.74 8.24 6.41
N SER A 212 -6.69 7.65 5.68
CA SER A 212 -6.53 6.29 5.17
C SER A 212 -5.36 6.21 4.17
N LEU A 213 -5.24 7.17 3.26
CA LEU A 213 -4.13 7.25 2.31
C LEU A 213 -2.78 7.36 3.03
N VAL A 214 -2.67 8.26 4.02
CA VAL A 214 -1.44 8.43 4.81
C VAL A 214 -1.10 7.14 5.54
N HIS A 215 -2.07 6.51 6.20
CA HIS A 215 -1.90 5.23 6.89
C HIS A 215 -1.30 4.16 5.95
N GLU A 216 -1.94 3.95 4.79
CA GLU A 216 -1.50 2.94 3.82
C GLU A 216 -0.11 3.26 3.21
N VAL A 217 0.19 4.54 2.95
CA VAL A 217 1.54 4.93 2.50
C VAL A 217 2.56 4.67 3.60
N PHE A 218 2.21 4.81 4.88
CA PHE A 218 3.12 4.50 5.97
C PHE A 218 3.47 3.02 6.08
N HIS A 219 2.58 2.10 5.70
CA HIS A 219 2.95 0.69 5.53
C HIS A 219 4.01 0.49 4.44
N SER A 220 3.94 1.24 3.33
CA SER A 220 4.99 1.24 2.32
C SER A 220 6.30 1.86 2.83
N ILE A 221 6.21 2.99 3.55
CA ILE A 221 7.37 3.65 4.17
C ILE A 221 8.05 2.70 5.14
N GLN A 222 7.31 1.99 5.98
CA GLN A 222 7.84 1.00 6.91
C GLN A 222 8.77 -0.03 6.22
N LYS A 223 8.40 -0.50 5.02
CA LYS A 223 9.19 -1.50 4.28
C LYS A 223 10.39 -0.90 3.54
N SER A 224 10.36 0.40 3.25
CA SER A 224 11.40 1.12 2.48
C SER A 224 12.39 1.90 3.35
N HIS A 225 11.93 2.42 4.49
CA HIS A 225 12.69 3.24 5.44
C HIS A 225 12.85 2.45 6.75
N LYS A 226 13.58 1.33 6.66
CA LYS A 226 13.72 0.39 7.77
C LYS A 226 14.37 1.01 9.01
N GLU A 227 15.27 1.97 8.82
CA GLU A 227 15.93 2.69 9.91
C GLU A 227 14.93 3.55 10.69
N LEU A 228 14.11 4.36 10.00
CA LEU A 228 13.03 5.14 10.61
C LEU A 228 12.07 4.23 11.40
N TYR A 229 11.65 3.12 10.79
CA TYR A 229 10.76 2.18 11.46
C TYR A 229 11.43 1.53 12.68
N GLN A 230 12.69 1.10 12.56
CA GLN A 230 13.42 0.47 13.65
C GLN A 230 13.65 1.43 14.81
N ASP A 231 13.96 2.68 14.51
CA ASP A 231 14.14 3.75 15.49
C ASP A 231 12.83 4.03 16.24
N PHE A 232 11.71 4.16 15.50
CA PHE A 232 10.39 4.31 16.08
C PHE A 232 10.04 3.17 17.04
N ILE A 233 10.10 1.92 16.58
CA ILE A 233 9.67 0.79 17.41
C ILE A 233 10.54 0.64 18.66
N THR A 234 11.85 0.90 18.53
CA THR A 234 12.77 0.82 19.68
C THR A 234 12.48 1.92 20.68
N THR A 235 12.27 3.15 20.20
CA THR A 235 11.97 4.34 21.01
C THR A 235 10.70 4.14 21.82
N VAL A 236 9.63 3.66 21.19
CA VAL A 236 8.32 3.51 21.87
C VAL A 236 8.21 2.23 22.71
N GLY A 237 9.27 1.42 22.79
CA GLY A 237 9.36 0.27 23.68
C GLY A 237 8.97 -1.09 23.09
N TRP A 238 8.85 -1.19 21.76
CA TRP A 238 8.75 -2.47 21.07
C TRP A 238 10.12 -3.10 20.85
N LYS A 239 10.15 -4.43 20.88
CA LYS A 239 11.33 -5.23 20.54
C LYS A 239 10.91 -6.46 19.75
N LYS A 240 11.55 -6.69 18.61
CA LYS A 240 11.33 -7.89 17.79
C LYS A 240 11.90 -9.12 18.49
N GLU A 241 11.09 -10.17 18.59
CA GLU A 241 11.47 -11.48 19.12
C GLU A 241 11.26 -12.56 18.04
N ARG A 242 11.74 -13.78 18.28
CA ARG A 242 11.69 -14.86 17.26
C ARG A 242 10.28 -15.21 16.77
N LYS A 243 9.27 -15.14 17.66
CA LYS A 243 7.89 -15.58 17.40
C LYS A 243 6.85 -14.48 17.64
N GLY A 244 7.28 -13.23 17.70
CA GLY A 244 6.40 -12.12 18.08
C GLY A 244 7.20 -10.90 18.48
N PHE A 245 6.63 -10.12 19.38
CA PHE A 245 7.21 -8.89 19.84
C PHE A 245 7.06 -8.74 21.34
N THR A 246 7.98 -8.03 21.96
CA THR A 246 7.83 -7.57 23.33
C THR A 246 7.47 -6.09 23.29
N TYR A 247 6.45 -5.67 24.04
CA TYR A 247 6.14 -4.27 24.29
C TYR A 247 6.30 -3.97 25.78
N LEU A 248 7.18 -3.04 26.13
CA LEU A 248 7.48 -2.64 27.52
C LEU A 248 7.73 -3.84 28.47
N GLY A 249 8.41 -4.87 27.96
CA GLY A 249 8.77 -6.08 28.71
C GLY A 249 7.75 -7.22 28.67
N LYS A 250 6.53 -7.02 28.13
CA LYS A 250 5.54 -8.09 27.96
C LYS A 250 5.56 -8.66 26.54
N PHE A 251 5.61 -9.98 26.42
CA PHE A 251 5.65 -10.68 25.13
C PHE A 251 4.26 -10.92 24.55
N TYR A 252 4.12 -10.69 23.25
CA TYR A 252 2.94 -10.93 22.43
C TYR A 252 3.34 -11.76 21.22
N SER A 253 2.71 -12.91 21.01
CA SER A 253 3.07 -13.77 19.88
C SER A 253 2.45 -13.26 18.58
N ASN A 254 3.07 -13.57 17.44
CA ASN A 254 2.48 -13.28 16.12
C ASN A 254 1.10 -13.93 15.93
N TYR A 255 0.81 -15.01 16.67
CA TYR A 255 -0.48 -15.67 16.62
C TYR A 255 -1.54 -14.84 17.36
N ASP A 256 -1.27 -14.44 18.60
CA ASP A 256 -2.21 -13.66 19.41
C ASP A 256 -2.50 -12.32 18.73
N MET A 257 -1.48 -11.68 18.16
CA MET A 257 -1.66 -10.42 17.46
C MET A 257 -2.53 -10.50 16.21
N ARG A 258 -2.64 -11.68 15.59
CA ARG A 258 -3.48 -11.90 14.41
C ARG A 258 -4.88 -12.40 14.75
N ASN A 259 -5.02 -13.16 15.83
CA ASN A 259 -6.24 -13.91 16.11
C ASN A 259 -7.02 -13.39 17.34
N ASP A 260 -6.35 -12.69 18.26
CA ASP A 260 -6.93 -12.23 19.52
C ASP A 260 -6.73 -10.71 19.71
N PRO A 261 -7.24 -9.86 18.76
CA PRO A 261 -7.05 -8.41 18.79
C PRO A 261 -7.62 -7.77 20.06
N ASP A 262 -8.76 -8.26 20.56
CA ASP A 262 -9.42 -7.72 21.75
C ASP A 262 -8.54 -7.85 23.00
N VAL A 263 -7.81 -8.96 23.13
CA VAL A 263 -6.89 -9.20 24.25
C VAL A 263 -5.76 -8.18 24.23
N LEU A 264 -5.17 -7.90 23.05
CA LEU A 264 -4.15 -6.86 22.94
C LEU A 264 -4.68 -5.50 23.35
N VAL A 265 -5.89 -5.17 22.91
CA VAL A 265 -6.53 -3.89 23.17
C VAL A 265 -6.74 -3.66 24.67
N GLU A 266 -7.17 -4.70 25.40
CA GLU A 266 -7.36 -4.66 26.84
C GLU A 266 -6.03 -4.61 27.63
N GLU A 267 -5.02 -5.37 27.20
CA GLU A 267 -3.78 -5.50 27.94
C GLU A 267 -2.80 -4.35 27.74
N ILE A 268 -2.80 -3.71 26.57
CA ILE A 268 -1.90 -2.60 26.25
C ILE A 268 -2.56 -1.27 26.67
N THR A 269 -2.12 -0.73 27.81
CA THR A 269 -2.68 0.50 28.40
C THR A 269 -1.79 1.75 28.27
N SER A 270 -0.67 1.66 27.53
CA SER A 270 0.25 2.78 27.33
C SER A 270 -0.40 3.91 26.51
N ASN A 271 0.01 5.15 26.76
CA ASN A 271 -0.46 6.32 26.00
C ASN A 271 0.20 6.46 24.61
N ASN A 272 1.12 5.58 24.22
CA ASN A 272 1.76 5.62 22.90
C ASN A 272 0.83 5.22 21.73
N PHE A 273 -0.44 4.91 22.00
CA PHE A 273 -1.39 4.41 21.02
C PHE A 273 -2.52 5.43 20.84
N PRO A 274 -2.72 6.00 19.64
CA PRO A 274 -3.83 6.93 19.38
C PRO A 274 -5.19 6.23 19.25
N SER A 275 -5.20 4.93 18.98
CA SER A 275 -6.41 4.11 18.79
C SER A 275 -6.22 2.70 19.33
N ASP A 276 -7.32 1.98 19.56
CA ASP A 276 -7.24 0.53 19.84
C ASP A 276 -6.68 -0.24 18.64
N TYR A 277 -7.00 0.19 17.42
CA TYR A 277 -6.47 -0.40 16.19
C TYR A 277 -4.94 -0.32 16.12
N SER A 278 -4.33 0.76 16.62
CA SER A 278 -2.86 0.90 16.67
C SER A 278 -2.17 -0.12 17.60
N LYS A 279 -2.91 -0.81 18.48
CA LYS A 279 -2.36 -1.84 19.39
C LYS A 279 -2.15 -3.20 18.73
N LEU A 280 -2.67 -3.39 17.50
CA LEU A 280 -2.60 -4.66 16.77
C LEU A 280 -1.18 -5.03 16.29
N GLY A 281 -0.21 -4.15 16.53
CA GLY A 281 1.20 -4.47 16.46
C GLY A 281 2.07 -3.28 16.11
N PRO A 282 3.40 -3.47 16.05
CA PRO A 282 4.30 -2.37 15.78
C PRO A 282 4.17 -1.83 14.35
N GLU A 283 3.72 -2.66 13.39
CA GLU A 283 3.45 -2.22 12.01
C GLU A 283 2.24 -1.26 11.96
N GLU A 284 1.09 -1.67 12.52
CA GLU A 284 -0.11 -0.84 12.64
C GLU A 284 0.13 0.40 13.49
N MET A 285 0.85 0.25 14.61
CA MET A 285 1.21 1.38 15.48
C MET A 285 1.99 2.44 14.72
N PHE A 286 2.98 2.06 13.90
CA PHE A 286 3.78 3.02 13.15
C PHE A 286 2.92 3.81 12.16
N ALA A 287 2.05 3.12 11.41
CA ALA A 287 1.17 3.76 10.44
C ALA A 287 0.09 4.64 11.11
N GLU A 288 -0.57 4.14 12.15
CA GLU A 288 -1.59 4.88 12.89
C GLU A 288 -1.01 6.07 13.65
N CYS A 289 0.15 5.96 14.31
CA CYS A 289 0.77 7.08 15.01
C CYS A 289 1.19 8.20 14.06
N ALA A 290 1.75 7.86 12.88
CA ALA A 290 2.06 8.85 11.86
C ALA A 290 0.80 9.55 11.33
N THR A 291 -0.27 8.78 11.12
CA THR A 291 -1.55 9.30 10.66
C THR A 291 -2.23 10.16 11.73
N ALA A 292 -2.19 9.76 12.99
CA ALA A 292 -2.70 10.51 14.13
C ALA A 292 -1.91 11.81 14.37
N PHE A 293 -0.60 11.79 14.11
CA PHE A 293 0.22 13.00 14.11
C PHE A 293 -0.20 13.97 12.98
N ASN A 294 -0.37 13.46 11.75
CA ASN A 294 -0.90 14.26 10.63
C ASN A 294 -2.28 14.85 10.98
N PHE A 295 -3.16 14.00 11.50
CA PHE A 295 -4.49 14.37 11.99
C PHE A 295 -4.43 15.57 12.94
N LEU A 296 -3.63 15.48 14.02
CA LEU A 296 -3.52 16.54 15.03
C LEU A 296 -2.92 17.84 14.49
N ARG A 297 -2.07 17.77 13.47
CA ARG A 297 -1.47 18.94 12.82
C ARG A 297 -2.46 19.65 11.90
N GLU A 298 -3.36 18.90 11.26
CA GLU A 298 -4.29 19.41 10.27
C GLU A 298 -5.70 19.70 10.81
N SER A 299 -6.04 19.21 12.00
CA SER A 299 -7.35 19.39 12.61
C SER A 299 -7.56 20.84 13.09
N ASP A 300 -7.99 21.72 12.18
CA ASP A 300 -8.50 23.05 12.51
C ASP A 300 -9.95 22.94 13.00
N THR A 301 -10.16 22.79 14.32
CA THR A 301 -11.42 23.06 15.06
C THR A 301 -12.73 22.41 14.60
N LYS A 302 -12.74 21.50 13.63
CA LYS A 302 -13.96 20.83 13.13
C LYS A 302 -14.08 19.41 13.65
N THR A 303 -15.30 19.02 14.01
CA THR A 303 -15.68 17.63 14.24
C THR A 303 -15.83 16.92 12.90
N HIS A 304 -14.94 15.96 12.62
CA HIS A 304 -15.01 15.10 11.44
C HIS A 304 -15.99 13.94 11.70
N LEU A 305 -16.57 13.36 10.65
CA LEU A 305 -17.65 12.35 10.78
C LEU A 305 -17.20 11.03 11.44
N PHE A 306 -15.89 10.86 11.67
CA PHE A 306 -15.26 9.61 12.14
C PHE A 306 -14.27 9.80 13.30
N ASP A 307 -14.19 10.99 13.88
CA ASP A 307 -12.98 11.37 14.61
C ASP A 307 -12.90 10.90 16.07
N GLU A 308 -14.03 10.92 16.79
CA GLU A 308 -14.02 10.53 18.20
C GLU A 308 -13.92 9.01 18.37
N ASP A 309 -14.44 8.22 17.42
CA ASP A 309 -14.41 6.76 17.48
C ASP A 309 -13.10 6.17 16.93
N LYS A 310 -12.48 6.77 15.89
CA LYS A 310 -11.24 6.23 15.31
C LYS A 310 -10.06 6.40 16.27
N TYR A 311 -9.83 7.60 16.78
CA TYR A 311 -8.73 7.89 17.69
C TYR A 311 -9.23 8.08 19.12
N ASN A 312 -9.82 7.02 19.67
CA ASN A 312 -10.40 7.00 21.01
C ASN A 312 -9.39 7.34 22.13
N HIS A 313 -8.08 7.35 21.84
CA HIS A 313 -7.01 7.70 22.79
C HIS A 313 -6.23 8.98 22.40
N ILE A 314 -6.71 9.78 21.44
CA ILE A 314 -5.94 10.89 20.84
C ILE A 314 -5.44 11.93 21.86
N LYS A 315 -6.23 12.19 22.91
CA LYS A 315 -5.88 13.17 23.96
C LYS A 315 -4.61 12.76 24.71
N ASN A 316 -4.52 11.48 25.08
CA ASN A 316 -3.37 10.93 25.80
C ASN A 316 -2.17 10.74 24.86
N PHE A 317 -2.44 10.41 23.59
CA PHE A 317 -1.42 10.25 22.56
C PHE A 317 -0.59 11.53 22.35
N LYS A 318 -1.19 12.73 22.42
CA LYS A 318 -0.47 13.99 22.23
C LYS A 318 0.69 14.22 23.22
N GLU A 319 0.62 13.60 24.40
CA GLU A 319 1.66 13.70 25.45
C GLU A 319 2.65 12.52 25.41
N SER A 320 2.44 11.57 24.49
CA SER A 320 3.17 10.31 24.39
C SER A 320 4.56 10.46 23.77
N GLU A 321 5.37 9.42 23.95
CA GLU A 321 6.68 9.31 23.31
C GLU A 321 6.55 9.09 21.80
N SER A 322 5.53 8.33 21.36
CA SER A 322 5.24 8.16 19.93
C SER A 322 4.87 9.43 19.20
N TYR A 323 4.14 10.36 19.84
CA TYR A 323 3.83 11.67 19.24
C TYR A 323 5.10 12.52 19.13
N ARG A 324 5.89 12.58 20.21
CA ARG A 324 7.18 13.31 20.21
C ARG A 324 8.13 12.80 19.14
N PHE A 325 8.20 11.49 18.92
CA PHE A 325 9.02 10.90 17.88
C PHE A 325 8.70 11.49 16.49
N PHE A 326 7.42 11.53 16.11
CA PHE A 326 7.03 12.09 14.81
C PHE A 326 7.16 13.61 14.78
N GLU A 327 6.87 14.31 15.88
CA GLU A 327 7.09 15.75 16.00
C GLU A 327 8.56 16.12 15.73
N GLU A 328 9.49 15.41 16.36
CA GLU A 328 10.93 15.58 16.16
C GLU A 328 11.34 15.18 14.74
N TYR A 329 10.87 14.04 14.24
CA TYR A 329 11.20 13.57 12.89
C TYR A 329 10.80 14.59 11.83
N PHE A 330 9.56 15.09 11.86
CA PHE A 330 9.05 16.01 10.86
C PHE A 330 9.51 17.46 11.04
N SER A 331 9.93 17.87 12.24
CA SER A 331 10.52 19.20 12.46
C SER A 331 11.96 19.32 11.96
N ASN A 332 12.64 18.18 11.74
CA ASN A 332 14.05 18.12 11.33
C ASN A 332 14.25 17.83 9.82
N LEU A 333 13.17 17.73 9.04
CA LEU A 333 13.17 17.51 7.58
C LEU A 333 12.93 18.80 6.83
#